data_AF-A0A6I2H2E2-F1
#
_entry.id   AF-A0A6I2H2E2-F1
#
_cell.length_a   1.000
_cell.length_b   1.000
_cell.length_c   1.000
_cell.angle_alpha   90.00
_cell.angle_beta   90.00
_cell.angle_gamma   90.00
#
_symmetry.space_group_name_H-M   'P 1'
#
loop_
_entity.id
_entity.type
_entity.pdbx_description
1 polymer ?
#
loop_
_entity_poly.entity_id
_entity_poly.type
_entity_poly.pdbx_seq_one_letter_code
_entity_poly.pdbx_strand_id
1 'polypeptide(L)'
;MHLSPGLPAARFLGLALIGALLATGSSRADEPLPPPSARRVCSRSGRFCARTDPKAWRTTVVRVASDGSERFSWEMPGWFREASLSDDGDHLVVGFDGQDLLPRDYDRAETMLRFFERGRLIRAVRLDELVEHFWLLLPTVSHWCWGRCEGIDAEGRYTVVTLDGLPWHRERVHRFDVTTGQSVP
;
A
#
# COMPACT_ATOMS: atom_id res chain seq x y z
N MET A 1 -48.04 -70.84 -44.03
CA MET A 1 -48.06 -69.76 -45.04
C MET A 1 -47.90 -68.43 -44.31
N HIS A 2 -47.02 -67.56 -44.82
CA HIS A 2 -46.76 -66.17 -44.41
C HIS A 2 -46.09 -65.98 -43.02
N LEU A 3 -44.76 -65.83 -42.96
CA LEU A 3 -43.95 -64.60 -43.15
C LEU A 3 -44.26 -63.51 -42.09
N SER A 4 -43.37 -63.42 -41.09
CA SER A 4 -43.17 -62.23 -40.28
C SER A 4 -42.33 -61.19 -41.05
N PRO A 5 -42.73 -59.91 -41.04
CA PRO A 5 -41.83 -58.77 -41.04
C PRO A 5 -41.99 -58.04 -39.70
N GLY A 6 -40.95 -57.62 -38.98
CA GLY A 6 -39.90 -56.72 -39.40
C GLY A 6 -39.82 -55.64 -38.33
N LEU A 7 -38.75 -55.66 -37.51
CA LEU A 7 -38.40 -54.53 -36.67
C LEU A 7 -37.89 -53.39 -37.55
N PRO A 8 -38.15 -52.13 -37.15
CA PRO A 8 -37.08 -51.16 -37.18
C PRO A 8 -36.75 -50.67 -35.78
N ALA A 9 -35.49 -50.85 -35.41
CA ALA A 9 -34.85 -50.20 -34.29
C ALA A 9 -34.84 -48.67 -34.52
N ALA A 10 -35.64 -47.95 -33.76
CA ALA A 10 -35.55 -46.50 -33.67
C ALA A 10 -34.40 -46.14 -32.74
N ARG A 11 -33.37 -45.55 -33.34
CA ARG A 11 -32.19 -44.96 -32.72
C ARG A 11 -32.60 -43.86 -31.74
N PHE A 12 -32.27 -44.02 -30.46
CA PHE A 12 -32.21 -42.90 -29.52
C PHE A 12 -30.74 -42.67 -29.14
N LEU A 13 -30.07 -41.84 -29.94
CA LEU A 13 -28.80 -41.22 -29.56
C LEU A 13 -29.11 -39.79 -29.11
N GLY A 14 -29.61 -39.64 -27.88
CA GLY A 14 -29.77 -38.35 -27.23
C GLY A 14 -28.52 -38.04 -26.42
N LEU A 15 -27.51 -37.43 -27.04
CA LEU A 15 -26.37 -36.86 -26.33
C LEU A 15 -26.88 -35.66 -25.51
N ALA A 16 -27.05 -35.84 -24.20
CA ALA A 16 -27.22 -34.72 -23.28
C ALA A 16 -25.85 -34.05 -23.07
N LEU A 17 -25.53 -33.05 -23.91
CA LEU A 17 -24.43 -32.12 -23.62
C LEU A 17 -24.85 -31.25 -22.44
N ILE A 18 -24.39 -31.63 -21.24
CA ILE A 18 -24.43 -30.77 -20.07
C ILE A 18 -23.39 -29.67 -20.31
N GLY A 19 -23.84 -28.50 -20.75
CA GLY A 19 -23.02 -27.31 -20.85
C GLY A 19 -22.60 -26.85 -19.46
N ALA A 20 -21.36 -27.16 -19.08
CA ALA A 20 -20.74 -26.56 -17.91
C ALA A 20 -20.50 -25.06 -18.20
N LEU A 21 -21.41 -24.20 -17.73
CA LEU A 21 -21.13 -22.79 -17.57
C LEU A 21 -19.98 -22.68 -16.55
N LEU A 22 -18.76 -22.49 -17.06
CA LEU A 22 -17.65 -22.02 -16.27
C LEU A 22 -18.01 -20.60 -15.82
N ALA A 23 -18.52 -20.46 -14.60
CA ALA A 23 -18.59 -19.19 -13.92
C ALA A 23 -17.15 -18.69 -13.80
N THR A 24 -16.74 -17.78 -14.69
CA THR A 24 -15.49 -17.03 -14.54
C THR A 24 -15.70 -16.08 -13.36
N GLY A 25 -15.50 -16.61 -12.15
CA GLY A 25 -15.36 -15.78 -10.97
C GLY A 25 -14.24 -14.82 -11.25
N SER A 26 -14.54 -13.52 -11.28
CA SER A 26 -13.53 -12.48 -11.35
C SER A 26 -12.53 -12.74 -10.22
N SER A 27 -11.36 -13.27 -10.54
CA SER A 27 -10.26 -13.32 -9.59
C SER A 27 -9.91 -11.87 -9.33
N ARG A 28 -10.29 -11.35 -8.17
CA ARG A 28 -9.82 -10.06 -7.68
C ARG A 28 -8.36 -10.23 -7.29
N ALA A 29 -7.50 -10.30 -8.31
CA ALA A 29 -6.08 -10.09 -8.12
C ALA A 29 -5.88 -8.65 -7.66
N ASP A 30 -4.85 -8.44 -6.83
CA ASP A 30 -4.46 -7.09 -6.46
C ASP A 30 -4.11 -6.32 -7.74
N GLU A 31 -4.64 -5.11 -7.88
CA GLU A 31 -4.33 -4.27 -9.04
C GLU A 31 -2.84 -3.91 -9.00
N PRO A 32 -2.09 -4.08 -10.11
CA PRO A 32 -0.70 -3.68 -10.14
C PRO A 32 -0.55 -2.19 -9.78
N LEU A 33 0.43 -1.88 -8.94
CA LEU A 33 0.74 -0.48 -8.63
C LEU A 33 1.04 0.29 -9.93
N PRO A 34 0.53 1.52 -10.08
CA PRO A 34 0.80 2.31 -11.27
C PRO A 34 2.31 2.57 -11.41
N PRO A 35 2.80 2.75 -12.65
CA PRO A 35 4.21 3.03 -12.89
C PRO A 35 4.64 4.29 -12.12
N PRO A 36 5.92 4.38 -11.69
CA PRO A 36 6.43 5.55 -11.01
C PRO A 36 6.19 6.83 -11.81
N SER A 37 5.62 7.84 -11.15
CA SER A 37 5.37 9.17 -11.72
C SER A 37 5.74 10.25 -10.70
N ALA A 38 6.01 11.47 -11.19
CA ALA A 38 6.32 12.58 -10.31
C ALA A 38 5.09 12.93 -9.45
N ARG A 39 5.29 13.12 -8.14
CA ARG A 39 4.22 13.44 -7.20
C ARG A 39 4.55 14.67 -6.39
N ARG A 40 3.49 15.38 -6.01
CA ARG A 40 3.55 16.50 -5.06
C ARG A 40 2.83 16.09 -3.77
N VAL A 41 3.50 16.26 -2.64
CA VAL A 41 2.95 16.01 -1.31
C VAL A 41 3.09 17.30 -0.52
N CYS A 42 1.98 17.85 -0.02
CA CYS A 42 2.01 19.07 0.77
C CYS A 42 1.79 18.77 2.24
N SER A 43 2.46 19.53 3.08
CA SER A 43 2.17 19.62 4.51
C SER A 43 0.71 20.03 4.75
N ARG A 44 0.17 19.73 5.94
CA ARG A 44 -1.23 20.00 6.29
C ARG A 44 -1.57 21.50 6.18
N SER A 45 -0.64 22.36 6.57
CA SER A 45 -0.74 23.82 6.47
C SER A 45 -0.63 24.34 5.03
N GLY A 46 -0.19 23.51 4.08
CA GLY A 46 0.07 23.90 2.69
C GLY A 46 1.29 24.80 2.49
N ARG A 47 1.97 25.22 3.58
CA ARG A 47 3.12 26.15 3.53
C ARG A 47 4.39 25.50 3.01
N PHE A 48 4.42 24.18 2.99
CA PHE A 48 5.52 23.40 2.43
C PHE A 48 4.98 22.27 1.58
N CYS A 49 5.71 21.98 0.50
CA CYS A 49 5.43 20.82 -0.35
C CYS A 49 6.72 20.16 -0.81
N ALA A 50 6.68 18.84 -0.89
CA ALA A 50 7.70 17.98 -1.46
C ALA A 50 7.30 17.59 -2.89
N ARG A 51 8.28 17.56 -3.80
CA ARG A 51 8.16 17.02 -5.14
C ARG A 51 9.09 15.83 -5.27
N THR A 52 8.53 14.63 -5.40
CA THR A 52 9.26 13.37 -5.60
C THR A 52 9.22 13.02 -7.09
N ASP A 53 10.38 12.91 -7.74
CA ASP A 53 10.51 12.71 -9.18
C ASP A 53 11.32 11.42 -9.48
N PRO A 54 10.71 10.40 -10.10
CA PRO A 54 11.38 9.14 -10.39
C PRO A 54 12.38 9.25 -11.56
N LYS A 55 12.24 10.25 -12.44
CA LYS A 55 13.16 10.46 -13.56
C LYS A 55 14.44 11.14 -13.10
N ALA A 56 14.31 12.13 -12.20
CA ALA A 56 15.45 12.81 -11.59
C ALA A 56 16.02 12.05 -10.39
N TRP A 57 15.32 11.01 -9.92
CA TRP A 57 15.62 10.29 -8.67
C TRP A 57 15.84 11.24 -7.49
N ARG A 58 14.91 12.18 -7.32
CA ARG A 58 15.07 13.29 -6.37
C ARG A 58 13.76 13.68 -5.72
N THR A 59 13.85 13.99 -4.43
CA THR A 59 12.78 14.63 -3.66
C THR A 59 13.22 16.03 -3.25
N THR A 60 12.50 17.06 -3.70
CA THR A 60 12.79 18.47 -3.39
C THR A 60 11.67 19.07 -2.55
N VAL A 61 12.02 19.71 -1.43
CA VAL A 61 11.08 20.42 -0.57
C VAL A 61 11.17 21.92 -0.81
N VAL A 62 10.01 22.55 -0.94
CA VAL A 62 9.86 23.99 -1.13
C VAL A 62 8.93 24.57 -0.07
N ARG A 63 9.19 25.81 0.31
CA ARG A 63 8.24 26.68 1.01
C ARG A 63 7.35 27.36 -0.03
N VAL A 64 6.05 27.33 0.19
CA VAL A 64 5.03 27.98 -0.64
C VAL A 64 4.58 29.25 0.07
N ALA A 65 4.75 30.39 -0.58
CA ALA A 65 4.27 31.68 -0.09
C ALA A 65 2.78 31.87 -0.38
N SER A 66 2.17 32.90 0.22
CA SER A 66 0.75 33.20 0.05
C SER A 66 0.35 33.56 -1.39
N ASP A 67 1.30 34.04 -2.20
CA ASP A 67 1.12 34.31 -3.62
C ASP A 67 1.33 33.06 -4.51
N GLY A 68 1.58 31.91 -3.90
CA GLY A 68 1.87 30.65 -4.59
C GLY A 68 3.32 30.50 -5.07
N SER A 69 4.18 31.51 -4.87
CA SER A 69 5.59 31.40 -5.22
C SER A 69 6.28 30.33 -4.37
N GLU A 70 7.18 29.57 -5.00
CA GLU A 70 7.92 28.50 -4.35
C GLU A 70 9.37 28.94 -4.11
N ARG A 71 9.83 28.75 -2.87
CA ARG A 71 11.24 28.93 -2.50
C ARG A 71 11.82 27.59 -2.08
N PHE A 72 12.95 27.23 -2.67
CA PHE A 72 13.71 26.04 -2.27
C PHE A 72 13.98 26.03 -0.76
N SER A 73 13.81 24.85 -0.13
CA SER A 73 14.14 24.60 1.27
C SER A 73 15.33 23.63 1.36
N TRP A 74 15.15 22.39 0.89
CA TRP A 74 16.15 21.34 0.89
C TRP A 74 15.77 20.23 -0.11
N GLU A 75 16.68 19.29 -0.36
CA GLU A 75 16.42 18.13 -1.21
C GLU A 75 17.17 16.88 -0.73
N MET A 76 16.73 15.72 -1.21
CA MET A 76 17.38 14.43 -0.97
C MET A 76 17.24 13.52 -2.20
N PRO A 77 18.16 12.55 -2.38
CA PRO A 77 18.01 11.54 -3.41
C PRO A 77 16.82 10.62 -3.10
N GLY A 78 16.18 10.15 -4.17
CA GLY A 78 15.11 9.16 -4.09
C GLY A 78 13.76 9.66 -4.59
N TRP A 79 13.00 8.70 -5.11
CA TRP A 79 11.57 8.82 -5.35
C TRP A 79 10.83 7.90 -4.39
N PHE A 80 9.73 8.40 -3.83
CA PHE A 80 8.93 7.69 -2.83
C PHE A 80 7.46 7.65 -3.24
N ARG A 81 6.87 6.46 -3.21
CA ARG A 81 5.45 6.27 -3.47
C ARG A 81 4.61 6.70 -2.27
N GLU A 82 5.05 6.43 -1.06
CA GLU A 82 4.36 6.82 0.16
C GLU A 82 5.20 7.87 0.90
N ALA A 83 4.67 9.07 1.07
CA ALA A 83 5.39 10.15 1.72
C ALA A 83 4.44 11.16 2.37
N SER A 84 4.83 11.72 3.51
CA SER A 84 4.12 12.77 4.24
C SER A 84 5.11 13.80 4.75
N LEU A 85 4.80 15.09 4.57
CA LEU A 85 5.65 16.22 4.93
C LEU A 85 5.06 16.96 6.14
N SER A 86 5.88 17.25 7.14
CA SER A 86 5.47 17.98 8.34
C SER A 86 5.23 19.48 8.07
N ASP A 87 4.53 20.15 8.99
CA ASP A 87 4.22 21.57 8.90
C ASP A 87 5.39 22.51 9.23
N ASP A 88 6.49 21.98 9.78
CA ASP A 88 7.76 22.70 9.91
C ASP A 88 8.55 22.74 8.58
N GLY A 89 8.21 21.85 7.64
CA GLY A 89 8.88 21.73 6.34
C GLY A 89 10.27 21.07 6.39
N ASP A 90 10.73 20.63 7.55
CA ASP A 90 12.04 20.03 7.77
C ASP A 90 11.96 18.50 7.91
N HIS A 91 10.79 17.95 8.25
CA HIS A 91 10.61 16.52 8.45
C HIS A 91 9.78 15.85 7.35
N LEU A 92 10.26 14.71 6.86
CA LEU A 92 9.57 13.88 5.88
C LEU A 92 9.51 12.45 6.41
N VAL A 93 8.31 11.87 6.37
CA VAL A 93 8.10 10.45 6.63
C VAL A 93 7.84 9.75 5.30
N VAL A 94 8.58 8.69 5.03
CA VAL A 94 8.46 7.86 3.83
C VAL A 94 7.99 6.47 4.25
N GLY A 95 6.92 5.99 3.62
CA GLY A 95 6.38 4.65 3.83
C GLY A 95 6.98 3.60 2.88
N PHE A 96 6.59 2.35 3.10
CA PHE A 96 6.96 1.21 2.27
C PHE A 96 6.44 1.36 0.83
N ASP A 97 7.27 1.00 -0.16
CA ASP A 97 6.94 1.20 -1.58
C ASP A 97 5.79 0.30 -2.07
N GLY A 98 5.58 -0.85 -1.41
CA GLY A 98 4.43 -1.73 -1.62
C GLY A 98 3.14 -1.24 -0.95
N GLN A 99 3.16 -0.06 -0.32
CA GLN A 99 2.03 0.55 0.37
C GLN A 99 1.47 -0.39 1.45
N ASP A 100 0.22 -0.84 1.33
CA ASP A 100 -0.49 -1.71 2.25
C ASP A 100 -0.26 -3.21 2.02
N LEU A 101 0.50 -3.58 0.97
CA LEU A 101 0.70 -4.96 0.53
C LEU A 101 2.15 -5.42 0.65
N LEU A 102 2.36 -6.51 1.39
CA LEU A 102 3.64 -7.23 1.48
C LEU A 102 3.71 -8.36 0.46
N PRO A 103 4.89 -8.63 -0.15
CA PRO A 103 5.09 -9.81 -0.97
C PRO A 103 4.88 -11.11 -0.17
N ARG A 104 4.63 -12.25 -0.84
CA ARG A 104 4.36 -13.53 -0.13
C ARG A 104 5.53 -14.01 0.74
N ASP A 105 6.74 -13.67 0.34
CA ASP A 105 8.02 -14.02 0.94
C ASP A 105 8.67 -12.84 1.68
N TYR A 106 7.84 -11.94 2.24
CA TYR A 106 8.32 -10.77 2.97
C TYR A 106 9.30 -11.09 4.11
N ASP A 107 10.24 -10.19 4.33
CA ASP A 107 11.11 -10.20 5.51
C ASP A 107 10.45 -9.42 6.66
N ARG A 108 10.48 -9.96 7.88
CA ARG A 108 9.99 -9.27 9.08
C ARG A 108 10.86 -8.08 9.48
N ALA A 109 12.11 -8.05 9.03
CA ALA A 109 13.02 -6.93 9.24
C ALA A 109 12.90 -5.84 8.17
N GLU A 110 11.99 -5.99 7.19
CA GLU A 110 11.75 -5.01 6.13
C GLU A 110 11.47 -3.62 6.71
N THR A 111 12.03 -2.58 6.10
CA THR A 111 11.85 -1.20 6.59
C THR A 111 10.53 -0.65 6.08
N MET A 112 9.59 -0.43 7.01
CA MET A 112 8.25 0.04 6.67
C MET A 112 8.14 1.55 6.67
N LEU A 113 8.85 2.22 7.58
CA LEU A 113 8.86 3.69 7.68
C LEU A 113 10.28 4.21 7.77
N ARG A 114 10.53 5.36 7.14
CA ARG A 114 11.76 6.12 7.27
C ARG A 114 11.44 7.56 7.60
N PHE A 115 12.04 8.07 8.65
CA PHE A 115 11.91 9.45 9.10
C PHE A 115 13.17 10.20 8.72
N PHE A 116 12.99 11.37 8.11
CA PHE A 116 14.08 12.23 7.67
C PHE A 116 13.96 13.61 8.28
N GLU A 117 15.10 14.19 8.64
CA GLU A 117 15.27 15.61 8.94
C GLU A 117 16.14 16.22 7.85
N ARG A 118 15.57 17.09 7.02
CA ARG A 118 16.26 17.78 5.91
C ARG A 118 17.09 16.83 5.03
N GLY A 119 16.53 15.66 4.71
CA GLY A 119 17.15 14.62 3.90
C GLY A 119 18.06 13.64 4.64
N ARG A 120 18.37 13.89 5.92
CA ARG A 120 19.14 12.98 6.77
C ARG A 120 18.20 11.98 7.44
N LEU A 121 18.46 10.69 7.27
CA LEU A 121 17.71 9.63 7.96
C LEU A 121 17.93 9.78 9.48
N ILE A 122 16.82 9.87 10.23
CA ILE A 122 16.83 9.94 11.71
C ILE A 122 16.30 8.66 12.34
N ARG A 123 15.36 7.96 11.69
CA ARG A 123 14.81 6.68 12.17
C ARG A 123 14.34 5.82 11.00
N ALA A 124 14.53 4.51 11.11
CA ALA A 124 13.89 3.50 10.28
C ALA A 124 13.09 2.56 11.19
N VAL A 125 11.81 2.34 10.90
CA VAL A 125 10.93 1.43 11.65
C VAL A 125 10.71 0.19 10.83
N ARG A 126 10.99 -0.97 11.42
CA ARG A 126 10.85 -2.27 10.76
C ARG A 126 9.43 -2.83 10.90
N LEU A 127 9.11 -3.79 10.05
CA LEU A 127 7.81 -4.47 10.07
C LEU A 127 7.55 -5.18 11.40
N ASP A 128 8.56 -5.83 11.98
CA ASP A 128 8.48 -6.48 13.30
C ASP A 128 8.31 -5.53 14.50
N GLU A 129 8.45 -4.23 14.28
CA GLU A 129 8.11 -3.20 15.27
C GLU A 129 6.65 -2.74 15.16
N LEU A 130 6.01 -2.94 14.00
CA LEU A 130 4.63 -2.53 13.73
C LEU A 130 3.65 -3.69 13.87
N VAL A 131 4.04 -4.88 13.43
CA VAL A 131 3.20 -6.08 13.40
C VAL A 131 3.73 -7.08 14.42
N GLU A 132 2.92 -7.35 15.44
CA GLU A 132 3.23 -8.32 16.49
C GLU A 132 2.74 -9.72 16.08
N HIS A 133 1.51 -9.81 15.59
CA HIS A 133 0.84 -11.08 15.30
C HIS A 133 0.77 -11.36 13.79
N PHE A 134 1.90 -11.71 13.18
CA PHE A 134 2.03 -11.95 11.73
C PHE A 134 1.07 -13.00 11.15
N TRP A 135 0.60 -13.96 11.95
CA TRP A 135 -0.38 -14.96 11.52
C TRP A 135 -1.79 -14.39 11.33
N LEU A 136 -2.04 -13.14 11.75
CA LEU A 136 -3.31 -12.43 11.54
C LEU A 136 -3.32 -11.58 10.26
N LEU A 137 -2.19 -11.50 9.54
CA LEU A 137 -2.15 -10.74 8.28
C LEU A 137 -3.18 -11.27 7.30
N LEU A 138 -3.89 -10.36 6.64
CA LEU A 138 -4.97 -10.74 5.73
C LEU A 138 -4.37 -11.14 4.37
N PRO A 139 -4.59 -12.38 3.90
CA PRO A 139 -4.11 -12.77 2.58
C PRO A 139 -4.94 -12.10 1.49
N THR A 140 -4.27 -11.64 0.44
CA THR A 140 -4.90 -11.36 -0.84
C THR A 140 -4.63 -12.52 -1.81
N VAL A 141 -4.88 -12.33 -3.12
CA VAL A 141 -4.52 -13.34 -4.13
C VAL A 141 -3.00 -13.52 -4.23
N SER A 142 -2.22 -12.44 -4.18
CA SER A 142 -0.77 -12.48 -4.40
C SER A 142 0.08 -11.85 -3.28
N HIS A 143 -0.53 -11.28 -2.24
CA HIS A 143 0.16 -10.53 -1.19
C HIS A 143 -0.44 -10.80 0.21
N TRP A 144 0.12 -10.10 1.20
CA TRP A 144 -0.42 -9.98 2.54
C TRP A 144 -0.71 -8.50 2.84
N CYS A 145 -1.93 -8.18 3.25
CA CYS A 145 -2.25 -6.85 3.72
C CYS A 145 -1.78 -6.70 5.18
N TRP A 146 -0.90 -5.73 5.43
CA TRP A 146 -0.29 -5.51 6.75
C TRP A 146 -0.90 -4.35 7.53
N GLY A 147 -1.41 -3.35 6.81
CA GLY A 147 -1.84 -2.10 7.41
C GLY A 147 -1.91 -0.97 6.39
N ARG A 148 -1.99 0.26 6.88
CA ARG A 148 -1.99 1.48 6.08
C ARG A 148 -1.39 2.64 6.84
N CYS A 149 -0.88 3.62 6.09
CA CYS A 149 -0.39 4.88 6.64
C CYS A 149 -1.49 5.94 6.54
N GLU A 150 -1.76 6.64 7.64
CA GLU A 150 -2.80 7.70 7.70
C GLU A 150 -2.20 9.12 7.54
N GLY A 151 -0.86 9.23 7.55
CA GLY A 151 -0.15 10.50 7.40
C GLY A 151 0.14 11.20 8.73
N ILE A 152 0.42 12.50 8.66
CA ILE A 152 0.79 13.35 9.81
C ILE A 152 -0.47 14.08 10.33
N ASP A 153 -0.74 13.94 11.63
CA ASP A 153 -1.84 14.62 12.31
C ASP A 153 -1.50 16.08 12.70
N ALA A 154 -2.47 16.77 13.33
CA ALA A 154 -2.30 18.17 13.73
C ALA A 154 -1.29 18.37 14.86
N GLU A 155 -0.97 17.31 15.61
CA GLU A 155 0.01 17.32 16.69
C GLU A 155 1.42 16.99 16.18
N GLY A 156 1.60 16.78 14.88
CA GLY A 156 2.90 16.42 14.31
C GLY A 156 3.26 14.96 14.57
N ARG A 157 2.27 14.06 14.67
CA ARG A 157 2.50 12.62 14.81
C ARG A 157 2.14 11.90 13.52
N TYR A 158 3.00 10.99 13.10
CA TYR A 158 2.72 10.09 11.99
C TYR A 158 1.92 8.88 12.48
N THR A 159 0.78 8.62 11.85
CA THR A 159 -0.11 7.52 12.25
C THR A 159 -0.05 6.37 11.25
N VAL A 160 0.11 5.15 11.78
CA VAL A 160 0.05 3.89 11.04
C VAL A 160 -0.95 2.97 11.69
N VAL A 161 -1.74 2.29 10.88
CA VAL A 161 -2.74 1.32 11.34
C VAL A 161 -2.36 -0.06 10.82
N THR A 162 -2.14 -1.02 11.72
CA THR A 162 -1.87 -2.42 11.37
C THR A 162 -3.08 -3.32 11.63
N LEU A 163 -3.18 -4.45 10.93
CA LEU A 163 -4.33 -5.35 10.97
C LEU A 163 -4.15 -6.57 11.91
N ASP A 164 -3.20 -6.47 12.84
CA ASP A 164 -2.75 -7.57 13.71
C ASP A 164 -3.27 -7.46 15.17
N GLY A 165 -4.32 -6.67 15.42
CA GLY A 165 -4.88 -6.49 16.76
C GLY A 165 -5.76 -7.66 17.23
N LEU A 166 -5.51 -8.12 18.46
CA LEU A 166 -6.31 -9.13 19.17
C LEU A 166 -7.46 -8.47 19.99
N PRO A 167 -8.57 -9.19 20.28
CA PRO A 167 -8.76 -10.64 20.12
C PRO A 167 -9.34 -11.10 18.77
N TRP A 168 -9.85 -10.21 17.90
CA TRP A 168 -10.60 -10.62 16.69
C TRP A 168 -10.38 -9.71 15.47
N HIS A 169 -9.11 -9.44 15.09
CA HIS A 169 -8.72 -8.63 13.93
C HIS A 169 -9.07 -7.13 14.04
N ARG A 170 -8.72 -6.52 15.16
CA ARG A 170 -8.83 -5.06 15.29
C ARG A 170 -7.62 -4.36 14.67
N GLU A 171 -7.88 -3.16 14.18
CA GLU A 171 -6.84 -2.20 13.85
C GLU A 171 -6.03 -1.88 15.10
N ARG A 172 -4.70 -1.99 15.02
CA ARG A 172 -3.77 -1.45 16.01
C ARG A 172 -3.21 -0.14 15.47
N VAL A 173 -3.30 0.91 16.28
CA VAL A 173 -2.83 2.24 15.92
C VAL A 173 -1.45 2.46 16.52
N HIS A 174 -0.50 2.83 15.67
CA HIS A 174 0.83 3.28 16.04
C HIS A 174 0.95 4.75 15.74
N ARG A 175 1.52 5.51 16.68
CA ARG A 175 1.87 6.91 16.47
C ARG A 175 3.36 7.11 16.68
N PHE A 176 3.93 7.97 15.87
CA PHE A 176 5.34 8.34 15.94
C PHE A 176 5.48 9.86 15.95
N ASP A 177 6.30 10.39 16.84
CA ASP A 177 6.75 11.77 16.76
C ASP A 177 7.57 11.96 15.47
N VAL A 178 7.18 12.90 14.60
CA VAL A 178 7.83 13.05 13.28
C VAL A 178 9.27 13.56 13.36
N THR A 179 9.62 14.24 14.45
CA THR A 179 10.94 14.88 14.63
C THR A 179 12.00 13.91 15.15
N THR A 180 11.56 12.83 15.80
CA THR A 180 12.44 11.82 16.39
C THR A 180 12.23 10.42 15.81
N GLY A 181 11.08 10.16 15.20
CA GLY A 181 10.62 8.83 14.79
C GLY A 181 10.32 7.89 15.96
N GLN A 182 10.26 8.39 17.19
CA GLN A 182 9.97 7.57 18.37
C GLN A 182 8.48 7.32 18.51
N SER A 183 8.12 6.14 18.99
CA SER A 183 6.72 5.81 19.27
C SER A 183 6.18 6.70 20.38
N VAL A 184 4.94 7.17 20.20
CA VAL A 184 4.19 7.96 21.19
C VAL A 184 2.79 7.35 21.41
N PRO A 185 2.15 7.60 22.56
CA PRO A 185 0.78 7.16 22.82
C PRO A 185 -0.26 7.69 21.81
#